data_AF-A0A974V1Z7-F1
#
_entry.id   AF-A0A974V1Z7-F1
#
_cell.length_a   1.000
_cell.length_b   1.000
_cell.length_c   1.000
_cell.angle_alpha   90.00
_cell.angle_beta   90.00
_cell.angle_gamma   90.00
#
_symmetry.space_group_name_H-M   'P 1'
#
loop_
_entity.id
_entity.type
_entity.pdbx_description
1 polymer ?
#
loop_
_entity_poly.entity_id
_entity_poly.type
_entity_poly.pdbx_seq_one_letter_code
_entity_poly.pdbx_strand_id
1 'polypeptide(L)' 'MPNLQWRKSSFGSGDGQGGNCVEVAIAQPVVAVRDSKAPAGSLLVTEAAWRGLVSALQTAHES' A
#
# COMPACT_ATOMS: atom_id res chain seq x y z
N MET A 1 10.25 18.28 4.97
CA MET A 1 9.32 17.13 4.98
C MET A 1 10.12 15.92 4.54
N PRO A 2 10.17 14.81 5.30
CA PRO A 2 10.90 13.63 4.83
C PRO A 2 10.33 13.22 3.48
N ASN A 3 11.19 13.08 2.47
CA ASN A 3 10.80 12.69 1.13
C ASN A 3 10.40 11.20 1.15
N LEU A 4 9.11 10.93 1.34
CA LEU A 4 8.55 9.59 1.21
C LEU A 4 8.71 9.11 -0.23
N GLN A 5 9.44 8.02 -0.43
CA GLN A 5 9.58 7.36 -1.73
C GLN A 5 8.38 6.44 -1.94
N TRP A 6 7.36 6.96 -2.64
CA TRP A 6 6.13 6.23 -2.94
C TRP A 6 6.32 5.21 -4.06
N ARG A 7 5.82 4.00 -3.84
CA ARG A 7 5.73 2.93 -4.83
C ARG A 7 4.26 2.63 -5.11
N LYS A 8 3.84 2.76 -6.37
CA LYS A 8 2.48 2.50 -6.83
C LYS A 8 2.31 1.02 -7.22
N SER A 9 1.16 0.44 -6.91
CA SER A 9 0.84 -0.93 -7.34
C SER A 9 0.53 -1.00 -8.85
N SER A 10 0.98 -2.07 -9.51
CA SER A 10 0.76 -2.29 -10.96
C SER A 10 -0.49 -3.10 -11.29
N PHE A 11 -1.21 -3.62 -10.29
CA PHE A 11 -2.40 -4.47 -10.49
C PHE A 11 -3.65 -3.72 -10.99
N GLY A 12 -3.57 -2.41 -11.22
CA GLY A 12 -4.67 -1.56 -11.70
C GLY A 12 -4.66 -1.24 -13.19
N SER A 13 -3.71 -1.80 -13.96
CA SER A 13 -3.47 -1.46 -15.38
C SER A 13 -3.91 -2.56 -16.36
N GLY A 14 -5.00 -3.28 -16.05
CA GLY A 14 -5.67 -4.19 -16.98
C GLY A 14 -6.90 -3.52 -17.59
N ASP A 15 -7.06 -3.65 -18.91
CA ASP A 15 -8.09 -3.02 -19.75
C ASP A 15 -9.46 -2.82 -19.08
N GLY A 16 -9.84 -1.55 -18.88
CA GLY A 16 -11.23 -1.12 -19.00
C GLY A 16 -11.91 -0.54 -17.76
N GLN A 17 -11.49 -0.80 -16.52
CA GLN A 17 -12.17 -0.23 -15.33
C GLN A 17 -11.22 0.08 -14.17
N GLY A 18 -10.55 1.24 -14.27
CA GLY A 18 -10.01 2.07 -13.18
C GLY A 18 -9.73 1.40 -11.83
N GLY A 19 -8.70 0.56 -11.77
CA GLY A 19 -8.29 -0.15 -10.56
C GLY A 19 -8.02 0.77 -9.35
N ASN A 20 -8.34 0.28 -8.15
CA ASN A 20 -8.05 0.95 -6.88
C ASN A 20 -6.55 0.88 -6.58
N CYS A 21 -5.79 1.78 -7.20
CA CYS A 21 -4.33 1.82 -7.08
C CYS A 21 -3.93 2.25 -5.67
N VAL A 22 -3.18 1.41 -4.96
CA VAL A 22 -2.59 1.75 -3.67
C VAL A 22 -1.14 2.18 -3.85
N GLU A 23 -0.70 3.15 -3.05
CA GLU A 23 0.70 3.58 -2.98
C GLU A 23 1.24 3.32 -1.58
N VAL A 24 2.46 2.81 -1.51
CA VAL A 24 3.15 2.49 -0.26
C VAL A 24 4.49 3.21 -0.21
N ALA A 25 4.82 3.79 0.94
CA ALA A 25 6.14 4.34 1.21
C ALA A 25 6.67 3.82 2.55
N ILE A 26 7.92 3.35 2.53
CA ILE A 26 8.62 2.89 3.74
C ILE A 26 9.29 4.12 4.37
N ALA A 27 8.83 4.51 5.55
CA ALA A 27 9.34 5.65 6.30
C ALA A 27 9.55 5.23 7.74
N GLN A 28 10.68 4.55 8.02
CA GLN A 28 10.98 3.96 9.32
C GLN A 28 10.76 4.98 10.46
N PRO A 29 10.06 4.59 11.55
CA PRO A 29 9.66 3.23 11.91
C PRO A 29 8.29 2.77 11.36
N VAL A 30 7.70 3.52 10.44
CA VAL A 30 6.34 3.27 9.92
C VAL A 30 6.32 2.97 8.43
N VAL A 31 5.22 2.36 7.98
CA VAL A 31 4.86 2.21 6.58
C VAL A 31 3.63 3.09 6.34
N ALA A 32 3.73 3.98 5.36
CA ALA A 32 2.63 4.81 4.93
C ALA A 32 1.93 4.15 3.74
N VAL A 33 0.61 4.03 3.81
CA VAL A 33 -0.23 3.47 2.76
C VAL A 33 -1.31 4.48 2.41
N ARG A 34 -1.51 4.75 1.13
CA ARG A 34 -2.61 5.61 0.67
C ARG A 34 -3.27 5.06 -0.57
N ASP A 35 -4.51 5.46 -0.77
CA ASP A 35 -5.20 5.27 -2.03
C ASP A 35 -4.78 6.36 -3.03
N SER A 36 -4.49 5.97 -4.27
CA SER A 36 -4.04 6.92 -5.31
C SER A 36 -5.13 7.92 -5.71
N LYS A 37 -6.42 7.57 -5.52
CA LYS A 37 -7.57 8.41 -5.84
C LYS A 37 -7.93 9.35 -4.69
N ALA A 38 -7.50 9.04 -3.47
CA ALA A 38 -7.65 9.88 -2.28
C ALA A 38 -6.31 10.18 -1.57
N PRO A 39 -5.40 10.96 -2.19
CA PRO A 39 -4.04 11.16 -1.69
C PRO A 39 -3.95 11.98 -0.39
N ALA A 40 -5.05 12.61 0.03
CA ALA A 40 -5.13 13.44 1.23
C ALA A 40 -5.06 12.63 2.53
N GLY A 41 -5.38 11.33 2.49
CA GLY A 41 -5.28 10.42 3.64
C GLY A 41 -4.18 9.38 3.45
N SER A 42 -3.29 9.25 4.44
CA SER A 42 -2.34 8.14 4.52
C SER A 42 -2.53 7.41 5.84
N LEU A 43 -2.72 6.09 5.76
CA LEU A 43 -2.67 5.21 6.92
C LEU A 43 -1.20 4.98 7.28
N LEU A 44 -0.85 5.25 8.53
CA LEU A 44 0.47 4.95 9.08
C LEU A 44 0.37 3.69 9.94
N VAL A 45 1.14 2.67 9.58
CA VAL A 45 1.22 1.42 10.35
C VAL A 45 2.66 1.16 10.78
N THR A 46 2.85 0.43 11.87
CA THR A 46 4.19 -0.04 12.25
C THR A 46 4.70 -1.07 11.24
N GLU A 47 6.02 -1.21 11.11
CA GLU A 47 6.60 -2.24 10.25
C GLU A 47 6.13 -3.66 10.63
N ALA A 48 6.00 -3.94 11.93
CA ALA A 48 5.51 -5.23 12.42
C ALA A 48 4.07 -5.51 11.97
N ALA A 49 3.17 -4.52 12.09
CA ALA A 49 1.79 -4.65 11.63
C ALA A 49 1.71 -4.81 10.11
N TRP A 50 2.55 -4.09 9.36
CA TRP A 50 2.63 -4.23 7.90
C TRP A 50 3.05 -5.65 7.48
N ARG A 51 4.08 -6.22 8.11
CA ARG A 51 4.53 -7.60 7.84
C ARG A 51 3.43 -8.61 8.15
N GLY A 52 2.74 -8.45 9.27
CA GLY A 52 1.61 -9.31 9.65
C GLY A 52 0.46 -9.25 8.63
N LEU A 53 0.10 -8.05 8.18
CA LEU A 53 -0.93 -7.83 7.16
C LEU A 53 -0.58 -8.54 5.85
N VAL A 54 0.64 -8.34 5.32
CA VAL A 54 1.05 -8.94 4.05
C VAL A 54 1.06 -10.47 4.15
N SER A 55 1.56 -11.03 5.25
CA SER A 55 1.53 -12.49 5.47
C SER A 55 0.11 -13.04 5.47
N ALA A 56 -0.84 -12.36 6.14
CA ALA A 56 -2.23 -12.80 6.18
C ALA A 56 -2.89 -12.76 4.79
N LEU A 57 -2.60 -11.72 4.00
CA LEU A 57 -3.12 -11.58 2.63
C LEU A 57 -2.55 -12.64 1.67
N GLN A 58 -1.28 -13.02 1.84
CA GLN A 58 -0.67 -14.08 1.04
C GLN A 58 -1.34 -15.43 1.30
N THR A 59 -1.52 -15.80 2.57
CA THR A 59 -2.22 -17.04 2.95
C THR A 59 -3.67 -17.06 2.43
N ALA A 60 -4.37 -15.92 2.47
CA ALA A 60 -5.74 -15.82 1.97
C ALA A 60 -5.86 -15.94 0.45
N HIS A 61 -4.79 -15.68 -0.32
CA HIS A 61 -4.79 -15.84 -1.77
C HIS A 61 -4.67 -17.31 -2.21
N GLU A 62 -4.08 -18.16 -1.35
CA GLU A 62 -3.85 -19.57 -1.63
C GLU A 62 -5.00 -20.49 -1.18
N SER A 63 -6.09 -19.93 -0.66
CA SER A 63 -7.31 -20.64 -0.22
C SER A 63 -8.48 -20.41 -1.17
#